data_AF-A0A968BYW4-F1
#
_entry.id   AF-A0A968BYW4-F1
#
_cell.length_a   1.000
_cell.length_b   1.000
_cell.length_c   1.000
_cell.angle_alpha   90.00
_cell.angle_beta   90.00
_cell.angle_gamma   90.00
#
_symmetry.space_group_name_H-M   'P 1'
#
loop_
_entity.id
_entity.type
_entity.pdbx_description
1 polymer ?
#
loop_
_entity_poly.entity_id
_entity_poly.type
_entity_poly.pdbx_seq_one_letter_code
_entity_poly.pdbx_strand_id
1 'polypeptide(L)' 'MVTEVERLAAFVVRAAYEDLSQEARRELKARVLDALGCGIGALKAAPIGMLRAQLDDFGGRALVT' A
#
# COMPACT_ATOMS: atom_id res chain seq x y z
N MET A 1 -15.12 4.96 28.61
CA MET A 1 -13.70 4.53 28.54
C MET A 1 -13.42 4.29 27.07
N VAL A 2 -12.39 4.92 26.49
CA VAL A 2 -12.05 4.75 25.07
C VAL A 2 -11.09 3.56 24.95
N THR A 3 -11.45 2.58 24.14
CA THR A 3 -10.63 1.40 23.84
C THR A 3 -9.42 1.76 22.99
N GLU A 4 -8.39 0.91 22.98
CA GLU A 4 -7.22 1.09 22.10
C GLU A 4 -7.61 1.20 20.62
N VAL A 5 -8.60 0.41 20.20
CA VAL A 5 -9.10 0.39 18.82
C VAL A 5 -9.75 1.72 18.45
N GLU A 6 -10.55 2.29 19.35
CA GLU A 6 -11.16 3.62 19.14
C GLU A 6 -10.10 4.74 19.08
N ARG A 7 -9.02 4.65 19.86
CA ARG A 7 -7.91 5.61 19.78
C ARG A 7 -7.14 5.51 18.47
N LEU A 8 -6.88 4.30 18.00
CA LEU A 8 -6.23 4.09 16.71
C LEU A 8 -7.12 4.59 15.57
N ALA A 9 -8.43 4.28 15.61
CA ALA A 9 -9.38 4.76 14.61
C ALA A 9 -9.41 6.29 14.56
N ALA A 10 -9.48 6.97 15.72
CA ALA A 10 -9.45 8.43 15.79
C ALA A 10 -8.14 9.02 15.25
N PHE A 11 -7.00 8.37 15.48
CA PHE A 11 -5.72 8.77 14.90
C PHE A 11 -5.73 8.64 13.38
N VAL A 12 -6.12 7.48 12.84
CA VAL A 12 -6.12 7.21 11.39
C VAL A 12 -7.07 8.16 10.64
N VAL A 13 -8.27 8.41 11.18
CA VAL A 13 -9.25 9.31 10.56
C VAL A 13 -8.77 10.77 10.54
N ARG A 14 -8.00 11.18 11.54
CA ARG A 14 -7.46 12.55 11.62
C ARG A 14 -6.19 12.74 10.78
N ALA A 15 -5.39 11.70 10.59
CA ALA A 15 -4.06 11.82 10.04
C ALA A 15 -4.06 12.43 8.64
N ALA A 16 -3.35 13.54 8.47
CA ALA A 16 -3.16 14.20 7.19
C ALA A 16 -1.68 14.19 6.76
N TYR A 17 -1.41 14.29 5.46
CA TYR A 17 -0.04 14.43 4.95
C TYR A 17 0.64 15.69 5.51
N GLU A 18 -0.16 16.73 5.73
CA GLU A 18 0.24 18.02 6.25
C GLU A 18 0.80 17.93 7.67
N ASP A 19 0.33 16.95 8.46
CA ASP A 19 0.79 16.71 9.83
C ASP A 19 2.21 16.11 9.89
N LEU A 20 2.75 15.62 8.77
CA LEU A 20 4.10 15.05 8.70
C LEU A 20 5.17 16.14 8.71
N SER A 21 6.25 15.90 9.48
CA SER A 21 7.48 16.69 9.42
C SER A 21 8.11 16.63 8.03
N GLN A 22 8.99 17.57 7.71
CA GLN A 22 9.68 17.58 6.41
C GLN A 22 10.55 16.33 6.21
N GLU A 23 11.19 15.88 7.27
CA GLU A 23 12.00 14.65 7.30
C GLU A 23 11.12 13.43 7.03
N ALA A 24 9.96 13.34 7.70
CA ALA A 24 9.00 12.26 7.49
C ALA A 24 8.45 12.25 6.07
N ARG A 25 8.16 13.42 5.47
CA ARG A 25 7.73 13.53 4.07
C ARG A 25 8.82 13.06 3.09
N ARG A 26 10.09 13.37 3.37
CA ARG A 26 11.23 12.91 2.56
C ARG A 26 11.36 11.39 2.62
N GLU A 27 11.33 10.80 3.82
CA GLU A 27 11.42 9.35 3.98
C GLU A 27 10.20 8.63 3.38
N LEU A 28 8.99 9.19 3.50
CA LEU A 28 7.79 8.63 2.86
C LEU A 28 7.99 8.49 1.35
N LYS A 29 8.46 9.56 0.68
CA LYS A 29 8.73 9.53 -0.76
C LYS A 29 9.79 8.48 -1.12
N ALA A 30 10.86 8.38 -0.32
CA ALA A 30 11.89 7.38 -0.54
C ALA A 30 11.35 5.95 -0.43
N ARG A 31 10.52 5.65 0.58
CA ARG A 31 9.90 4.32 0.75
C ARG A 31 8.91 3.99 -0.36
N VAL A 32 8.13 4.96 -0.84
CA VAL A 32 7.23 4.76 -1.98
C VAL A 32 8.02 4.38 -3.23
N LEU A 33 9.11 5.12 -3.53
CA LEU A 33 9.96 4.81 -4.68
C LEU A 33 10.65 3.45 -4.54
N ASP A 34 11.13 3.11 -3.35
CA ASP A 34 11.74 1.81 -3.06
C ASP A 34 10.76 0.65 -3.25
N ALA A 35 9.53 0.78 -2.72
CA ALA A 35 8.48 -0.23 -2.87
C ALA A 35 8.10 -0.43 -4.34
N LEU A 36 7.98 0.65 -5.11
CA LEU A 36 7.75 0.58 -6.55
C LEU A 36 8.91 -0.10 -7.28
N GLY A 37 10.16 0.27 -6.96
CA GLY A 37 11.35 -0.34 -7.53
C GLY A 37 11.42 -1.84 -7.27
N CYS A 38 11.20 -2.25 -6.02
CA CYS A 38 11.12 -3.66 -5.62
C CYS A 38 10.00 -4.41 -6.36
N GLY A 39 8.80 -3.83 -6.42
CA GLY A 39 7.65 -4.42 -7.10
C GLY A 39 7.88 -4.61 -8.60
N ILE A 40 8.43 -3.59 -9.28
CA ILE A 40 8.77 -3.65 -10.70
C ILE A 40 9.87 -4.68 -10.96
N GLY A 41 10.92 -4.69 -10.13
CA GLY A 41 12.02 -5.65 -10.23
C GLY A 41 11.56 -7.11 -10.07
N ALA A 42 10.52 -7.34 -9.27
CA ALA A 42 9.95 -8.65 -9.03
C ALA A 42 8.99 -9.15 -10.13
N LEU A 43 8.59 -8.33 -11.11
CA LEU A 43 7.54 -8.67 -12.08
C LEU A 43 7.77 -9.97 -12.86
N LYS A 44 9.04 -10.35 -13.07
CA LYS A 44 9.41 -11.59 -13.79
C LYS A 44 9.65 -12.78 -12.85
N ALA A 45 9.50 -12.61 -11.54
CA ALA A 45 9.66 -13.68 -10.58
C ALA A 45 8.50 -14.68 -10.70
N ALA A 46 8.81 -15.97 -10.59
CA ALA A 46 7.81 -17.03 -10.70
C ALA A 46 6.59 -16.84 -9.77
N PRO A 47 6.73 -16.39 -8.50
CA PRO A 47 5.57 -16.14 -7.64
C PRO A 47 4.62 -15.07 -8.19
N ILE A 48 5.14 -14.02 -8.82
CA ILE A 48 4.31 -12.96 -9.40
C ILE A 48 3.52 -13.48 -10.61
N GLY A 49 4.12 -14.36 -11.41
CA GLY A 49 3.42 -15.05 -12.51
C GLY A 49 2.29 -15.96 -12.01
N MET A 50 2.51 -16.70 -10.92
CA MET A 50 1.47 -17.54 -10.29
C MET A 50 0.30 -16.70 -9.76
N LEU A 51 0.58 -15.57 -9.10
CA LEU A 51 -0.45 -14.65 -8.64
C LEU A 51 -1.25 -14.04 -9.80
N ARG A 52 -0.59 -13.74 -10.94
CA ARG A 52 -1.30 -13.27 -12.14
C ARG A 52 -2.29 -14.32 -12.64
N ALA A 53 -1.88 -15.58 -12.76
CA ALA A 53 -2.77 -16.66 -13.17
C ALA A 53 -3.96 -16.81 -12.22
N GLN A 54 -3.72 -16.74 -10.90
CA GLN A 54 -4.79 -16.77 -9.90
C GLN A 54 -5.78 -15.60 -10.04
N LEU A 55 -5.29 -14.39 -10.34
CA LEU A 55 -6.16 -13.24 -10.61
C LEU A 55 -7.01 -13.44 -11.86
N ASP A 56 -6.48 -14.10 -12.89
CA ASP A 56 -7.22 -14.44 -14.10
C ASP A 56 -8.32 -15.48 -13.77
N ASP A 57 -8.01 -16.50 -12.98
CA ASP A 57 -8.95 -17.53 -12.51
C ASP A 57 -10.10 -16.95 -11.65
N PHE A 58 -9.84 -15.89 -10.89
CA PHE A 58 -10.85 -15.20 -10.06
C PHE A 58 -11.78 -14.28 -10.86
N GLY A 59 -11.74 -14.34 -12.20
CA GLY A 59 -12.56 -13.51 -13.09
C GLY A 59 -11.84 -12.28 -13.60
N GLY A 60 -10.55 -12.41 -13.91
CA GLY A 60 -9.68 -11.32 -14.35
C GLY A 60 -10.30 -10.45 -15.46
N ARG A 61 -10.69 -9.23 -15.04
CA ARG A 61 -11.41 -8.15 -15.77
C ARG A 61 -12.93 -8.32 -15.93
N ALA A 62 -13.66 -8.03 -14.86
CA ALA A 62 -14.78 -7.10 -14.95
C ALA A 62 -14.30 -5.71 -14.48
N LEU A 63 -14.83 -4.64 -15.09
CA LEU A 63 -14.48 -3.24 -14.83
C LEU A 63 -14.23 -2.96 -13.35
N VAL A 64 -13.12 -2.28 -13.06
CA VAL A 64 -12.98 -1.57 -11.79
C VAL A 64 -13.96 -0.39 -11.87
N THR A 65 -15.20 -0.61 -11.46
CA THR A 65 -16.19 0.41 -11.07
C THR A 65 -16.46 0.26 -9.59
#